data_AF-A0AAD8A0D7-F1
#
_entry.id   AF-A0AAD8A0D7-F1
#
_cell.length_a   1.000
_cell.length_b   1.000
_cell.length_c   1.000
_cell.angle_alpha   90.00
_cell.angle_beta   90.00
_cell.angle_gamma   90.00
#
_symmetry.space_group_name_H-M   'P 1'
#
loop_
_entity.id
_entity.type
_entity.pdbx_description
1 polymer ?
#
loop_
_entity_poly.entity_id
_entity_poly.type
_entity_poly.pdbx_seq_one_letter_code
_entity_poly.pdbx_strand_id
1 'polypeptide(L)' 'MRYVAAYLLASLGGKDNPSSADIEKILSSVGIEADGEKLKKVIGELNGKNIEQLIAA' A
#
# COMPACT_ATOMS: atom_id res chain seq x y z
N MET A 1 0.08 3.70 -9.47
CA MET A 1 0.70 2.35 -9.49
C MET A 1 1.69 2.12 -8.35
N ARG A 2 2.64 3.02 -8.07
CA ARG A 2 3.66 2.83 -6.98
C ARG A 2 3.06 2.61 -5.58
N TYR A 3 2.02 3.36 -5.22
CA TYR A 3 1.29 3.23 -3.94
C TYR A 3 0.58 1.89 -3.79
N VAL A 4 -0.03 1.40 -4.86
CA VAL A 4 -0.73 0.10 -4.88
C VAL A 4 0.29 -1.03 -4.71
N ALA A 5 1.41 -0.98 -5.44
CA ALA A 5 2.50 -1.94 -5.28
C ALA A 5 3.11 -1.93 -3.86
N ALA A 6 3.33 -0.75 -3.28
CA ALA A 6 3.84 -0.62 -1.92
C ALA A 6 2.83 -1.14 -0.87
N TYR A 7 1.53 -0.92 -1.07
CA TYR A 7 0.47 -1.49 -0.23
C TYR A 7 0.44 -3.03 -0.34
N LEU A 8 0.54 -3.58 -1.55
CA LEU A 8 0.62 -5.02 -1.80
C LEU A 8 1.87 -5.65 -1.15
N LEU A 9 3.02 -4.98 -1.24
CA LEU A 9 4.26 -5.43 -0.59
C LEU A 9 4.14 -5.44 0.93
N ALA A 10 3.52 -4.43 1.52
CA ALA A 10 3.25 -4.39 2.95
C ALA A 10 2.28 -5.50 3.37
N SER A 11 1.23 -5.74 2.57
CA SER A 11 0.25 -6.79 2.81
C SER A 11 0.88 -8.19 2.75
N LEU A 12 1.69 -8.45 1.72
CA LEU A 12 2.46 -9.70 1.58
C LEU A 12 3.48 -9.90 2.71
N GLY A 13 3.99 -8.81 3.30
CA GLY A 13 4.87 -8.83 4.47
C GLY A 13 4.18 -9.19 5.79
N GLY A 14 2.91 -9.62 5.77
CA GLY A 14 2.15 -10.00 6.96
C GLY A 14 1.46 -8.83 7.66
N LYS A 15 1.32 -7.67 6.99
CA LYS A 15 0.48 -6.57 7.47
C LYS A 15 -0.81 -6.51 6.65
N ASP A 16 -1.82 -7.30 7.06
CA ASP A 16 -3.15 -7.35 6.43
C ASP A 16 -3.78 -5.98 6.14
N ASN A 17 -3.47 -4.98 6.98
CA ASN A 17 -3.92 -3.61 6.74
C ASN A 17 -2.74 -2.62 6.87
N PRO A 18 -1.96 -2.43 5.79
CA PRO A 18 -0.84 -1.49 5.78
C PRO A 18 -1.31 -0.07 6.12
N SER A 19 -0.64 0.54 7.10
CA SER A 19 -0.90 1.94 7.43
C SER A 19 -0.19 2.88 6.46
N SER A 20 -0.60 4.15 6.44
CA SER A 20 0.07 5.22 5.71
C SER A 20 1.59 5.23 5.94
N ALA A 21 2.00 5.06 7.20
CA ALA A 21 3.41 5.06 7.58
C ALA A 21 4.19 3.87 7.00
N ASP A 22 3.54 2.70 6.86
CA ASP A 22 4.18 1.51 6.29
C ASP A 22 4.48 1.70 4.80
N ILE A 23 3.52 2.24 4.07
CA ILE A 23 3.66 2.49 2.64
C ILE A 23 4.67 3.62 2.39
N GLU A 24 4.63 4.68 3.21
CA GLU A 24 5.59 5.78 3.13
C GLU A 24 7.02 5.30 3.41
N LYS A 25 7.20 4.38 4.35
CA LYS A 25 8.51 3.76 4.62
C LYS A 25 9.01 2.94 3.44
N ILE A 26 8.13 2.18 2.77
CA ILE A 26 8.48 1.41 1.57
C ILE A 26 8.85 2.35 0.42
N LEU A 27 8.06 3.40 0.19
CA LEU A 27 8.33 4.40 -0.85
C LEU A 27 9.63 5.17 -0.59
N SER A 28 9.88 5.56 0.66
CA SER A 28 11.13 6.21 1.07
C SER A 28 12.34 5.28 0.90
N SER A 29 12.17 3.98 1.15
CA SER A 29 13.23 2.98 0.95
C SER A 29 13.64 2.83 -0.53
N VAL A 30 12.77 3.19 -1.46
CA VAL A 30 13.07 3.23 -2.91
C VAL A 30 13.36 4.66 -3.41
N GLY A 31 13.51 5.64 -2.50
CA GLY A 31 13.83 7.03 -2.83
C GLY A 31 12.67 7.82 -3.45
N ILE A 32 11.43 7.43 -3.15
CA ILE A 32 10.21 8.03 -3.69
C ILE A 32 9.49 8.76 -2.57
N GLU A 33 9.20 10.05 -2.76
CA GLU A 33 8.34 10.79 -1.85
C GLU A 33 6.89 10.29 -1.91
N ALA A 34 6.33 9.99 -0.73
CA ALA A 34 4.95 9.59 -0.60
C ALA A 34 4.05 10.82 -0.63
N ASP A 35 3.13 10.85 -1.59
CA ASP A 35 2.04 11.83 -1.67
C ASP A 35 0.90 11.34 -0.77
N GLY A 36 0.73 12.00 0.37
CA GLY A 36 -0.26 11.63 1.37
C GLY A 36 -1.71 11.62 0.87
N GLU A 37 -2.03 12.39 -0.17
CA GLU A 37 -3.37 12.42 -0.77
C GLU A 37 -3.62 11.16 -1.60
N LYS A 38 -2.65 10.77 -2.42
CA LYS A 38 -2.69 9.50 -3.18
C LYS A 38 -2.66 8.29 -2.26
N LEU A 39 -1.87 8.37 -1.19
CA LEU A 39 -1.74 7.33 -0.16
C LEU A 39 -3.09 7.05 0.51
N LYS A 40 -3.76 8.10 1.00
CA LYS A 40 -5.08 7.99 1.65
C LYS A 40 -6.14 7.46 0.70
N LYS A 41 -6.13 7.89 -0.57
CA LYS A 41 -7.03 7.33 -1.60
C LYS A 41 -6.84 5.82 -1.74
N VAL A 42 -5.60 5.38 -1.92
CA VAL A 42 -5.28 3.96 -2.13
C VAL A 42 -5.61 3.12 -0.89
N ILE A 43 -5.25 3.59 0.30
CA ILE A 43 -5.60 2.92 1.55
C ILE A 43 -7.11 2.86 1.74
N GLY A 44 -7.85 3.91 1.39
CA GLY A 44 -9.32 3.94 1.49
C GLY A 44 -10.01 3.03 0.48
N GLU A 45 -9.51 2.96 -0.75
CA GLU A 45 -10.06 2.08 -1.80
C GLU A 45 -9.72 0.59 -1.59
N LEU A 46 -8.62 0.31 -0.88
CA LEU A 46 -8.17 -1.05 -0.59
C LEU A 46 -8.55 -1.54 0.82
N ASN A 47 -8.85 -0.64 1.77
CA ASN A 47 -9.42 -1.02 3.06
C ASN A 47 -10.75 -1.74 2.85
N GLY A 48 -10.80 -3.02 3.23
CA GLY A 48 -12.00 -3.85 3.10
C GLY A 48 -12.19 -4.52 1.73
N LYS A 49 -11.29 -4.30 0.76
CA LYS A 49 -11.18 -5.20 -0.40
C LYS A 49 -10.24 -6.35 -0.05
N ASN A 50 -10.56 -7.55 -0.53
CA ASN A 50 -9.68 -8.71 -0.38
C ASN A 50 -8.43 -8.48 -1.23
N ILE A 51 -7.34 -8.04 -0.59
CA ILE A 51 -6.05 -7.80 -1.24
C ILE A 51 -5.53 -9.09 -1.86
N GLU A 52 -5.78 -10.24 -1.22
CA GLU A 52 -5.44 -11.57 -1.74
C GLU A 52 -6.13 -11.87 -3.08
N GLN A 53 -7.40 -11.47 -3.26
CA GLN A 53 -8.07 -11.59 -4.56
C GLN A 53 -7.49 -10.66 -5.62
N LEU A 54 -7.00 -9.48 -5.22
CA LEU A 54 -6.34 -8.53 -6.12
C LEU A 54 -4.94 -9.01 -6.56
N ILE A 55 -4.27 -9.84 -5.77
CA ILE A 55 -2.97 -10.45 -6.12
C ILE A 55 -3.15 -11.68 -7.00
N ALA A 56 -4.22 -12.45 -6.79
CA ALA A 56 -4.46 -13.73 -7.46
C ALA A 56 -5.07 -13.61 -8.88
N ALA A 57 -5.51 -12.42 -9.29
CA ALA A 57 -6.10 -12.15 -10.62
C ALA A 57 -5.08 -11.50 -11.57
#